data_AF-B6XBP9-F1
#
_entry.id   AF-B6XBP9-F1
#
_cell.length_a   1.000
_cell.length_b   1.000
_cell.length_c   1.000
_cell.angle_alpha   90.00
_cell.angle_beta   90.00
_cell.angle_gamma   90.00
#
_symmetry.space_group_name_H-M   'P 1'
#
loop_
_entity.id
_entity.type
_entity.pdbx_description
1 polymer ?
#
loop_
_entity_poly.entity_id
_entity_poly.type
_entity_poly.pdbx_seq_one_letter_code
_entity_poly.pdbx_strand_id
1 'polypeptide(L)'
;MMHCESKEIYGVDVLGLVAVWHQLRRWWLIGKLRKRCKRDRKLLVLLRRRGMHLATASLGVDIRYKRIRLCFEYHQQRGDI
;
A
#
# COMPACT_ATOMS: atom_id res chain seq x y z
N MET A 1 17.05 15.36 34.60
CA MET A 1 16.31 14.27 33.94
C MET A 1 15.06 14.88 33.31
N MET A 2 14.98 14.95 31.99
CA MET A 2 13.76 15.41 31.33
C MET A 2 12.73 14.27 31.40
N HIS A 3 11.69 14.46 32.20
CA HIS A 3 10.48 13.66 32.09
C HIS A 3 9.76 14.07 30.81
N CYS A 4 9.81 13.22 29.78
CA CYS A 4 8.85 13.27 28.70
C CYS A 4 7.53 12.73 29.27
N GLU A 5 6.75 13.61 29.90
CA GLU A 5 5.36 13.30 30.22
C GLU A 5 4.65 12.96 28.90
N SER A 6 4.20 11.71 28.78
CA SER A 6 3.27 11.31 27.75
C SER A 6 2.14 12.33 27.74
N LYS A 7 1.96 13.02 26.60
CA LYS A 7 0.85 13.96 26.38
C LYS A 7 -0.45 13.14 26.27
N GLU A 8 -0.91 12.62 27.40
CA GLU A 8 -2.22 12.02 27.54
C GLU A 8 -3.24 13.16 27.53
N ILE A 9 -4.03 13.22 26.48
CA ILE A 9 -5.18 14.11 26.38
C ILE A 9 -6.38 13.24 26.77
N TYR A 10 -7.03 13.54 27.90
CA TYR A 10 -8.19 12.77 28.42
C TYR A 10 -7.89 11.27 28.72
N GLY A 11 -6.69 10.93 29.22
CA GLY A 11 -6.36 9.54 29.60
C GLY A 11 -6.23 8.57 28.42
N VAL A 12 -6.17 9.10 27.19
CA VAL A 12 -5.87 8.33 25.98
C VAL A 12 -4.45 8.63 25.56
N ASP A 13 -3.64 7.59 25.40
CA ASP A 13 -2.33 7.69 24.79
C ASP A 13 -2.50 8.04 23.29
N VAL A 14 -2.36 9.33 23.00
CA VAL A 14 -2.49 9.88 21.65
C VAL A 14 -1.45 9.25 20.70
N LEU A 15 -0.26 8.91 21.20
CA LEU A 15 0.79 8.29 20.40
C LEU A 15 0.44 6.84 20.04
N GLY A 16 -0.08 6.08 21.01
CA GLY A 16 -0.61 4.74 20.79
C GLY A 16 -1.76 4.72 19.78
N LEU A 17 -2.69 5.66 19.87
CA LEU A 17 -3.82 5.77 18.94
C LEU A 17 -3.36 6.09 17.50
N VAL A 18 -2.40 7.02 17.37
CA VAL A 18 -1.78 7.36 16.08
C VAL A 18 -1.04 6.16 15.48
N ALA A 19 -0.31 5.40 16.30
CA ALA A 19 0.39 4.20 15.86
C ALA A 19 -0.57 3.11 15.34
N VAL A 20 -1.70 2.88 16.03
CA VAL A 20 -2.74 1.95 15.58
C VAL A 20 -3.36 2.42 14.26
N TRP A 21 -3.60 3.73 14.10
CA TRP A 21 -4.11 4.30 12.86
C TRP A 21 -3.14 4.10 11.69
N HIS A 22 -1.84 4.33 11.91
CA HIS A 22 -0.79 4.08 10.91
C HIS A 22 -0.76 2.60 10.51
N GLN A 23 -0.87 1.68 11.48
CA GLN A 23 -0.95 0.25 11.17
C GLN A 23 -2.20 -0.08 10.35
N LEU A 24 -3.38 0.39 10.75
CA LEU A 24 -4.63 0.19 9.99
C LEU A 24 -4.51 0.70 8.55
N ARG A 25 -3.96 1.90 8.33
CA ARG A 25 -3.71 2.44 6.99
C ARG A 25 -2.77 1.56 6.19
N ARG A 26 -1.66 1.12 6.80
CA ARG A 26 -0.69 0.21 6.17
C ARG A 26 -1.33 -1.11 5.74
N TRP A 27 -2.12 -1.72 6.62
CA TRP A 27 -2.86 -2.95 6.33
C TRP A 27 -3.89 -2.75 5.21
N TRP A 28 -4.58 -1.61 5.20
CA TRP A 28 -5.53 -1.26 4.15
C TRP A 28 -4.85 -1.11 2.78
N LEU A 29 -3.70 -0.45 2.75
CA LEU A 29 -2.86 -0.29 1.57
C LEU A 29 -2.37 -1.64 1.03
N ILE A 30 -1.85 -2.52 1.90
CA ILE A 30 -1.44 -3.88 1.54
C ILE A 30 -2.63 -4.67 0.97
N GLY A 31 -3.81 -4.53 1.58
CA GLY A 31 -5.04 -5.17 1.09
C GLY A 31 -5.44 -4.69 -0.31
N LYS A 32 -5.36 -3.38 -0.56
CA LYS A 32 -5.65 -2.76 -1.86
C LYS A 32 -4.66 -3.22 -2.93
N LEU A 33 -3.38 -3.31 -2.57
CA LEU A 33 -2.30 -3.86 -3.38
C LEU A 33 -2.53 -5.32 -3.75
N ARG A 34 -2.87 -6.17 -2.78
CA ARG A 34 -3.20 -7.59 -3.04
C ARG A 34 -4.40 -7.73 -3.97
N LYS A 35 -5.47 -6.94 -3.78
CA LYS A 35 -6.64 -6.95 -4.67
C LYS A 35 -6.26 -6.54 -6.10
N ARG A 36 -5.43 -5.50 -6.26
CA ARG A 36 -4.94 -5.05 -7.57
C ARG A 36 -4.06 -6.11 -8.24
N CYS A 37 -3.11 -6.71 -7.53
CA CYS A 37 -2.30 -7.83 -8.04
C CYS A 37 -3.17 -9.02 -8.49
N LYS A 38 -4.22 -9.37 -7.75
CA LYS A 38 -5.17 -10.43 -8.14
C LYS A 38 -5.92 -10.07 -9.42
N ARG A 39 -6.33 -8.82 -9.58
CA ARG A 39 -6.99 -8.31 -10.80
C ARG A 39 -6.04 -8.36 -12.00
N ASP A 40 -4.81 -7.88 -11.84
CA ASP A 40 -3.81 -7.89 -12.91
C ASP A 40 -3.47 -9.32 -13.34
N ARG A 41 -3.39 -10.28 -12.41
CA ARG A 41 -3.18 -11.69 -12.73
C ARG A 41 -4.33 -12.28 -13.55
N LYS A 42 -5.59 -11.95 -13.23
CA LYS A 42 -6.76 -12.35 -14.04
C LYS A 42 -6.72 -11.73 -15.44
N LEU A 43 -6.39 -10.43 -15.51
CA LEU A 43 -6.26 -9.69 -16.76
C LEU A 43 -5.17 -10.30 -17.66
N LEU A 44 -4.04 -10.69 -17.07
CA LEU A 44 -2.95 -11.35 -17.79
C LEU A 44 -3.37 -12.71 -18.35
N VAL A 45 -4.10 -13.53 -17.58
CA VAL A 45 -4.65 -14.81 -18.09
C VAL A 45 -5.60 -14.57 -19.26
N LEU A 46 -6.47 -13.56 -19.17
CA LEU A 46 -7.39 -13.19 -20.26
C LEU A 46 -6.66 -12.70 -21.51
N LEU A 47 -5.66 -11.83 -21.36
CA LEU A 47 -4.87 -11.30 -22.47
C LEU A 47 -4.03 -12.37 -23.15
N ARG A 48 -3.47 -13.30 -22.36
CA ARG A 48 -2.72 -14.46 -22.89
C ARG A 48 -3.62 -15.40 -23.68
N ARG A 49 -4.85 -15.65 -23.22
CA ARG A 49 -5.86 -16.41 -23.98
C ARG A 49 -6.25 -15.74 -25.29
N ARG A 50 -6.22 -14.41 -25.37
CA ARG A 50 -6.52 -13.63 -26.57
C ARG A 50 -5.31 -13.41 -27.48
N GLY A 51 -4.15 -14.00 -27.19
CA GLY A 51 -2.93 -13.83 -27.99
C GLY A 51 -2.30 -12.44 -27.90
N MET A 52 -2.74 -11.58 -26.98
CA MET A 52 -2.27 -10.20 -26.87
C MET A 52 -0.96 -10.11 -26.08
N HIS A 53 0.12 -10.63 -26.67
CA HIS A 53 1.44 -10.70 -26.05
C HIS A 53 2.04 -9.32 -25.71
N LEU A 54 1.82 -8.30 -26.55
CA LEU A 54 2.23 -6.92 -26.29
C LEU A 54 1.57 -6.31 -25.04
N ALA A 55 0.27 -6.56 -24.85
CA ALA A 55 -0.45 -6.13 -23.64
C ALA A 55 -0.07 -6.95 -22.40
N THR A 56 0.52 -8.13 -22.59
CA THR A 56 1.03 -8.98 -21.51
C THR A 56 2.36 -8.43 -20.99
N ALA A 57 3.21 -7.89 -21.88
CA ALA A 57 4.49 -7.27 -21.54
C ALA A 57 4.32 -6.01 -20.65
N SER A 58 3.29 -5.19 -20.91
CA SER A 58 2.97 -4.02 -20.08
C SER A 58 2.47 -4.38 -18.68
N LEU A 59 2.06 -5.64 -18.46
CA LEU A 59 1.71 -6.23 -17.18
C LEU A 59 2.86 -7.07 -16.60
N GLY A 60 4.09 -6.91 -17.07
CA GLY A 60 5.27 -7.59 -16.53
C GLY A 60 5.46 -7.37 -15.02
N VAL A 61 6.25 -8.26 -14.40
CA VAL A 61 6.54 -8.19 -12.96
C VAL A 61 7.24 -6.88 -12.61
N ASP A 62 8.16 -6.40 -13.45
CA ASP A 62 8.89 -5.14 -13.25
C ASP A 62 7.98 -3.91 -13.28
N ILE A 63 7.06 -3.82 -14.24
CA ILE A 63 6.13 -2.69 -14.35
C ILE A 63 5.16 -2.70 -13.16
N ARG A 64 4.75 -3.89 -12.71
CA ARG A 64 3.96 -4.02 -11.48
C ARG A 64 4.76 -3.53 -10.27
N TYR A 65 6.00 -3.95 -10.09
CA TYR A 65 6.83 -3.51 -8.98
C TYR A 65 7.04 -2.00 -8.98
N LYS A 66 7.35 -1.40 -10.15
CA LYS A 66 7.48 0.07 -10.30
C LYS A 66 6.20 0.80 -9.93
N ARG A 67 5.03 0.32 -10.35
CA ARG A 67 3.74 0.90 -9.97
C ARG A 67 3.46 0.83 -8.47
N ILE A 68 3.80 -0.30 -7.84
CA ILE A 68 3.64 -0.49 -6.40
C ILE A 68 4.54 0.50 -5.65
N ARG A 69 5.80 0.60 -6.08
CA ARG A 69 6.78 1.53 -5.52
C ARG A 69 6.34 2.99 -5.66
N LEU A 70 5.89 3.42 -6.84
CA LEU A 70 5.34 4.77 -7.06
C LEU A 70 4.13 5.06 -6.15
N CYS A 71 3.26 4.06 -5.98
CA CYS A 71 2.10 4.22 -5.09
C CYS A 71 2.54 4.33 -3.62
N PHE A 72 3.56 3.58 -3.22
CA PHE A 72 4.14 3.65 -1.88
C PHE A 72 4.81 5.00 -1.63
N GLU A 73 5.67 5.47 -2.55
CA GLU A 73 6.31 6.78 -2.49
C GLU A 73 5.29 7.92 -2.41
N TYR A 74 4.19 7.85 -3.19
CA TYR A 74 3.10 8.83 -3.13
C TYR A 74 2.41 8.87 -1.76
N HIS A 75 2.16 7.71 -1.15
CA HIS A 75 1.54 7.64 0.18
C HIS A 75 2.51 8.05 1.30
N GLN A 76 3.80 7.75 1.17
CA GLN A 76 4.83 8.19 2.10
C GLN A 76 4.99 9.73 2.07
N GLN A 77 4.97 10.34 0.89
CA GLN A 77 5.01 11.81 0.74
C GLN A 77 3.79 12.53 1.35
N ARG A 78 2.64 11.84 1.43
CA ARG A 78 1.42 12.36 2.07
C ARG A 78 1.37 12.14 3.58
N GLY A 79 2.35 11.46 4.17
CA GLY A 79 2.32 11.06 5.57
C GLY A 79 1.26 9.99 5.88
N ASP A 80 0.76 9.29 4.86
CA ASP A 80 -0.14 8.15 5.04
C ASP A 80 0.61 6.87 5.48
N ILE A 81 1.93 6.85 5.28
CA ILE A 81 2.86 5.76 5.62
C ILE A 81 4.14 6.36 6.20
#